data_AF-A0ABD5P3H9-F1
#
_entry.id   AF-A0ABD5P3H9-F1
#
_cell.length_a   1.000
_cell.length_b   1.000
_cell.length_c   1.000
_cell.angle_alpha   90.00
_cell.angle_beta   90.00
_cell.angle_gamma   90.00
#
_symmetry.space_group_name_H-M   'P 1'
#
loop_
_entity.id
_entity.type
_entity.pdbx_description
1 polymer ?
#
loop_
_entity_poly.entity_id
_entity_poly.type
_entity_poly.pdbx_seq_one_letter_code
_entity_poly.pdbx_strand_id
1 'polypeptide(L)'
;MASRAQRSDGRAVFERDGYECQHCRTDGESAGDDLRLFAVGRRSVDAAHPRSLVTLCVDCFERLDDPTASTAESRVLTADGLFRTIREITRTQSGAVSDVAEFASLATSLPATLEAGDRPPYAASRRRILLALAVVDAQFEAVDTADRSRLGGDVLEAFDAFADASARLRTRLSAVVDLVETVTSALGRCHVCFESLEADQSQCAECEITRLDVTEWRDANGTVRVDALFSTLNRSLERTSATTERVTDGATALAETLAD
;
A
#
# COMPACT_ATOMS: atom_id res chain seq x y z
N MET A 1 -23.79 2.10 -22.40
CA MET A 1 -23.75 3.26 -21.49
C MET A 1 -22.59 3.22 -20.50
N ALA A 2 -22.15 2.04 -20.04
CA ALA A 2 -20.96 1.86 -19.19
C ALA A 2 -19.68 2.54 -19.72
N SER A 3 -19.38 2.42 -21.03
CA SER A 3 -18.12 2.93 -21.62
C SER A 3 -17.95 4.45 -21.67
N ARG A 4 -19.01 5.25 -21.41
CA ARG A 4 -18.92 6.72 -21.39
C ARG A 4 -18.81 7.25 -19.96
N ALA A 5 -19.48 6.60 -19.00
CA ALA A 5 -19.33 6.84 -17.57
C ALA A 5 -17.94 6.41 -17.06
N GLN A 6 -17.44 5.25 -17.48
CA GLN A 6 -16.06 4.81 -17.16
C GLN A 6 -14.99 5.76 -17.73
N ARG A 7 -15.22 6.35 -18.91
CA ARG A 7 -14.33 7.37 -19.48
C ARG A 7 -14.40 8.72 -18.75
N SER A 8 -15.57 9.13 -18.25
CA SER A 8 -15.69 10.34 -17.42
C SER A 8 -15.07 10.15 -16.04
N ASP A 9 -15.19 8.94 -15.47
CA ASP A 9 -14.61 8.60 -14.18
C ASP A 9 -13.08 8.56 -14.23
N GLY A 10 -12.51 8.04 -15.32
CA GLY A 10 -11.06 8.05 -15.54
C GLY A 10 -10.48 9.46 -15.64
N ARG A 11 -11.15 10.37 -16.35
CA ARG A 11 -10.74 11.78 -16.45
C ARG A 11 -10.74 12.47 -15.08
N ALA A 12 -11.76 12.23 -14.26
CA ALA A 12 -11.82 12.77 -12.91
C ALA A 12 -10.67 12.28 -12.02
N VAL A 13 -10.19 11.05 -12.24
CA VAL A 13 -9.00 10.53 -11.53
C VAL A 13 -7.73 11.26 -11.97
N PHE A 14 -7.53 11.47 -13.28
CA PHE A 14 -6.38 12.23 -13.78
C PHE A 14 -6.38 13.68 -13.28
N GLU A 15 -7.54 14.36 -13.31
CA GLU A 15 -7.70 15.73 -12.80
C GLU A 15 -7.41 15.82 -11.30
N ARG A 16 -7.93 14.85 -10.51
CA ARG A 16 -7.65 14.75 -9.07
C ARG A 16 -6.15 14.57 -8.80
N ASP A 17 -5.48 13.80 -9.62
CA ASP A 17 -4.06 13.48 -9.49
C ASP A 17 -3.15 14.52 -10.16
N GLY A 18 -3.72 15.62 -10.69
CA GLY A 18 -2.96 16.70 -11.32
C GLY A 18 -2.28 16.30 -12.62
N TYR A 19 -2.70 15.22 -13.27
CA TYR A 19 -2.02 14.62 -14.42
C TYR A 19 -0.55 14.27 -14.11
N GLU A 20 -0.26 13.84 -12.88
CA GLU A 20 1.06 13.39 -12.45
C GLU A 20 1.05 11.92 -12.02
N CYS A 21 2.15 11.22 -12.27
CA CYS A 21 2.38 9.90 -11.72
C CYS A 21 2.40 9.96 -10.19
N GLN A 22 1.46 9.25 -9.55
CA GLN A 22 1.35 9.25 -8.09
C GLN A 22 2.45 8.45 -7.38
N HIS A 23 3.26 7.70 -8.13
CA HIS A 23 4.45 7.04 -7.61
C HIS A 23 5.71 7.92 -7.74
N CYS A 24 6.11 8.29 -8.96
CA CYS A 24 7.39 8.97 -9.21
C CYS A 24 7.30 10.49 -9.41
N ARG A 25 6.09 11.07 -9.38
CA ARG A 25 5.82 12.50 -9.57
C ARG A 25 6.23 13.07 -10.93
N THR A 26 6.49 12.22 -11.92
CA THR A 26 6.67 12.66 -13.31
C THR A 26 5.33 13.18 -13.85
N ASP A 27 5.35 14.37 -14.42
CA ASP A 27 4.23 15.07 -15.04
C ASP A 27 3.84 14.45 -16.40
N GLY A 28 2.54 14.50 -16.72
CA GLY A 28 1.98 13.94 -17.96
C GLY A 28 2.53 14.56 -19.25
N GLU A 29 2.98 15.82 -19.20
CA GLU A 29 3.59 16.51 -20.35
C GLU A 29 4.98 15.94 -20.66
N SER A 30 5.80 15.66 -19.63
CA SER A 30 7.09 14.99 -19.76
C SER A 30 6.98 13.47 -19.91
N ALA A 31 5.89 12.86 -19.45
CA ALA A 31 5.57 11.44 -19.62
C ALA A 31 4.92 11.12 -20.99
N GLY A 32 4.67 12.14 -21.82
CA GLY A 32 4.16 12.03 -23.18
C GLY A 32 2.79 11.35 -23.26
N ASP A 33 1.70 12.04 -22.88
CA ASP A 33 0.29 11.62 -23.05
C ASP A 33 -0.12 10.20 -22.54
N ASP A 34 0.79 9.41 -22.01
CA ASP A 34 0.60 7.98 -21.71
C ASP A 34 0.50 7.70 -20.20
N LEU A 35 -0.34 8.46 -19.51
CA LEU A 35 -0.74 8.10 -18.15
C LEU A 35 -1.71 6.91 -18.18
N ARG A 36 -1.63 6.06 -17.17
CA ARG A 36 -2.47 4.88 -16.97
C ARG A 36 -3.13 4.91 -15.60
N LEU A 37 -4.32 4.31 -15.51
CA LEU A 37 -5.04 4.14 -14.26
C LEU A 37 -4.69 2.79 -13.65
N PHE A 38 -4.27 2.80 -12.39
CA PHE A 38 -3.96 1.61 -11.61
C PHE A 38 -4.92 1.49 -10.43
N ALA A 39 -5.43 0.28 -10.19
CA ALA A 39 -6.34 0.00 -9.08
C ALA A 39 -5.57 -0.47 -7.85
N VAL A 40 -5.58 0.34 -6.79
CA VAL A 40 -4.96 -0.04 -5.52
C VAL A 40 -5.89 -0.93 -4.69
N GLY A 41 -5.34 -1.95 -4.03
CA GLY A 41 -6.08 -2.84 -3.11
C GLY A 41 -6.68 -4.10 -3.76
N ARG A 42 -5.90 -4.85 -4.55
CA ARG A 42 -6.24 -6.18 -5.13
C ARG A 42 -7.58 -6.22 -5.89
N ARG A 43 -7.81 -5.25 -6.78
CA ARG A 43 -9.00 -5.20 -7.65
C ARG A 43 -8.57 -4.96 -9.09
N SER A 44 -9.34 -5.49 -10.03
CA SER A 44 -9.20 -5.08 -11.43
C SER A 44 -9.66 -3.63 -11.61
N VAL A 45 -9.01 -2.92 -12.54
CA VAL A 45 -9.34 -1.52 -12.87
C VAL A 45 -10.80 -1.37 -13.31
N ASP A 46 -11.32 -2.34 -14.06
CA ASP A 46 -12.69 -2.31 -14.60
C ASP A 46 -13.79 -2.37 -13.52
N ALA A 47 -13.47 -2.88 -12.33
CA ALA A 47 -14.39 -3.00 -11.19
C ALA A 47 -14.00 -2.07 -10.02
N ALA A 48 -13.02 -1.20 -10.21
CA ALA A 48 -12.52 -0.33 -9.17
C ALA A 48 -13.29 0.99 -9.12
N HIS A 49 -13.77 1.35 -7.94
CA HIS A 49 -14.32 2.67 -7.67
C HIS A 49 -13.24 3.75 -7.91
N PRO A 50 -13.56 4.97 -8.40
CA PRO A 50 -12.56 6.01 -8.67
C PRO A 50 -11.68 6.39 -7.47
N ARG A 51 -12.20 6.23 -6.24
CA ARG A 51 -11.44 6.43 -4.99
C ARG A 51 -10.38 5.36 -4.72
N SER A 52 -10.36 4.27 -5.48
CA SER A 52 -9.35 3.21 -5.46
C SER A 52 -8.45 3.24 -6.70
N LEU A 53 -8.63 4.18 -7.61
CA LEU A 53 -7.77 4.35 -8.77
C LEU A 53 -6.70 5.41 -8.48
N VAL A 54 -5.50 5.24 -9.04
CA VAL A 54 -4.41 6.22 -9.05
C VAL A 54 -3.85 6.35 -10.47
N THR A 55 -3.31 7.52 -10.75
CA THR A 55 -2.62 7.85 -12.01
C THR A 55 -1.15 7.43 -11.93
N LEU A 56 -0.64 6.71 -12.93
CA LEU A 56 0.76 6.32 -13.06
C LEU A 56 1.29 6.63 -14.46
N CYS A 57 2.60 6.86 -14.60
CA CYS A 57 3.26 6.79 -15.90
C CYS A 57 3.39 5.33 -16.38
N VAL A 58 3.66 5.13 -17.67
CA VAL A 58 3.82 3.79 -18.28
C VAL A 58 4.82 2.93 -17.51
N ASP A 59 6.02 3.45 -17.25
CA ASP A 59 7.08 2.69 -16.57
C ASP A 59 6.63 2.21 -15.18
N CYS A 60 5.93 3.06 -14.41
CA CYS A 60 5.43 2.69 -13.10
C CYS A 60 4.25 1.71 -13.21
N PHE A 61 3.38 1.88 -14.20
CA PHE A 61 2.26 0.99 -14.44
C PHE A 61 2.77 -0.42 -14.81
N GLU A 62 3.67 -0.53 -15.79
CA GLU A 62 4.21 -1.82 -16.23
C GLU A 62 4.93 -2.57 -15.11
N ARG A 63 5.72 -1.85 -14.29
CA ARG A 63 6.39 -2.44 -13.13
C ARG A 63 5.42 -2.99 -12.08
N LEU A 64 4.24 -2.39 -11.93
CA LEU A 64 3.25 -2.83 -10.94
C LEU A 64 2.28 -3.87 -11.51
N ASP A 65 1.99 -3.84 -12.81
CA ASP A 65 1.04 -4.73 -13.49
C ASP A 65 1.68 -6.09 -13.79
N ASP A 66 2.93 -6.10 -14.25
CA ASP A 66 3.74 -7.30 -14.39
C ASP A 66 5.17 -7.04 -13.89
N PRO A 67 5.42 -7.19 -12.57
CA PRO A 67 6.74 -7.02 -11.96
C PRO A 67 7.79 -7.95 -12.57
N THR A 68 7.35 -9.02 -13.22
CA THR A 68 8.20 -10.04 -13.83
C THR A 68 8.42 -9.82 -15.32
N ALA A 69 7.79 -8.86 -16.00
CA ALA A 69 7.86 -8.73 -17.46
C ALA A 69 9.28 -8.41 -18.01
N SER A 70 10.23 -7.98 -17.18
CA SER A 70 11.56 -7.58 -17.64
C SER A 70 12.32 -8.75 -18.29
N THR A 71 12.99 -8.54 -19.43
CA THR A 71 13.64 -9.61 -20.22
C THR A 71 14.74 -10.34 -19.44
N ALA A 72 14.97 -11.62 -19.75
CA ALA A 72 15.87 -12.51 -19.01
C ALA A 72 17.33 -12.01 -18.87
N GLU A 73 17.84 -11.22 -19.83
CA GLU A 73 19.18 -10.62 -19.76
C GLU A 73 19.26 -9.44 -18.77
N SER A 74 18.15 -8.76 -18.48
CA SER A 74 18.05 -7.70 -17.46
C SER A 74 17.90 -8.25 -16.04
N ARG A 75 17.78 -9.58 -15.86
CA ARG A 75 17.52 -10.22 -14.55
C ARG A 75 18.75 -10.79 -13.86
N VAL A 76 19.92 -10.77 -14.47
CA VAL A 76 21.14 -11.21 -13.76
C VAL A 76 21.50 -10.15 -12.73
N LEU A 77 21.34 -10.50 -11.46
CA LEU A 77 21.60 -9.59 -10.36
C LEU A 77 23.11 -9.54 -10.08
N THR A 78 23.73 -8.38 -10.28
CA THR A 78 25.10 -8.11 -9.83
C THR A 78 25.10 -7.57 -8.41
N ALA A 79 26.25 -7.57 -7.74
CA ALA A 79 26.41 -6.95 -6.41
C ALA A 79 25.95 -5.47 -6.41
N ASP A 80 26.38 -4.68 -7.39
CA ASP A 80 25.96 -3.28 -7.54
C ASP A 80 24.46 -3.12 -7.81
N GLY A 81 23.90 -4.02 -8.63
CA GLY A 81 22.46 -4.06 -8.92
C GLY A 81 21.66 -4.37 -7.66
N LEU A 82 22.09 -5.38 -6.91
CA LEU A 82 21.49 -5.79 -5.65
C LEU A 82 21.55 -4.66 -4.63
N PHE A 83 22.73 -4.04 -4.43
CA PHE A 83 22.90 -2.91 -3.52
C PHE A 83 21.93 -1.76 -3.83
N ARG A 84 21.81 -1.39 -5.12
CA ARG A 84 20.88 -0.35 -5.55
C ARG A 84 19.44 -0.71 -5.23
N THR A 85 19.05 -1.96 -5.51
CA THR A 85 17.69 -2.44 -5.26
C THR A 85 17.36 -2.48 -3.78
N ILE A 86 18.25 -2.99 -2.92
CA ILE A 86 18.06 -2.98 -1.45
C ILE A 86 17.88 -1.55 -0.95
N ARG A 87 18.74 -0.63 -1.39
CA ARG A 87 18.63 0.79 -1.00
C ARG A 87 17.30 1.39 -1.41
N GLU A 88 16.79 1.03 -2.58
CA GLU A 88 15.49 1.46 -3.06
C GLU A 88 14.36 0.87 -2.22
N ILE A 89 14.37 -0.45 -1.98
CA ILE A 89 13.41 -1.15 -1.12
C ILE A 89 13.36 -0.53 0.28
N THR A 90 14.51 -0.36 0.93
CA THR A 90 14.58 0.23 2.29
C THR A 90 14.03 1.65 2.31
N ARG A 91 14.30 2.45 1.27
CA ARG A 91 13.74 3.81 1.15
C ARG A 91 12.22 3.77 0.99
N THR A 92 11.70 2.93 0.09
CA THR A 92 10.26 2.77 -0.13
C THR A 92 9.56 2.27 1.15
N GLN A 93 10.12 1.26 1.81
CA GLN A 93 9.57 0.72 3.06
C GLN A 93 9.56 1.74 4.19
N SER A 94 10.61 2.57 4.32
CA SER A 94 10.63 3.66 5.30
C SER A 94 9.52 4.69 5.04
N GLY A 95 9.28 5.01 3.77
CA GLY A 95 8.14 5.84 3.36
C GLY A 95 6.79 5.20 3.72
N ALA A 96 6.61 3.92 3.39
CA ALA A 96 5.40 3.17 3.70
C ALA A 96 5.13 3.07 5.21
N VAL A 97 6.15 2.89 6.05
CA VAL A 97 6.03 2.94 7.52
C VAL A 97 5.48 4.29 7.98
N SER A 98 6.00 5.39 7.42
CA SER A 98 5.56 6.74 7.76
C SER A 98 4.10 6.99 7.33
N ASP A 99 3.75 6.59 6.11
CA ASP A 99 2.39 6.72 5.58
C ASP A 99 1.38 5.89 6.40
N VAL A 100 1.76 4.69 6.82
CA VAL A 100 0.93 3.82 7.67
C VAL A 100 0.75 4.41 9.06
N ALA A 101 1.79 5.00 9.65
CA ALA A 101 1.68 5.69 10.94
C ALA A 101 0.75 6.91 10.86
N GLU A 102 0.84 7.71 9.80
CA GLU A 102 -0.08 8.83 9.53
C GLU A 102 -1.53 8.34 9.42
N PHE A 103 -1.76 7.24 8.71
CA PHE A 103 -3.11 6.70 8.53
C PHE A 103 -3.70 6.06 9.77
N ALA A 104 -2.86 5.39 10.56
CA ALA A 104 -3.27 4.90 11.87
C ALA A 104 -3.63 6.06 12.81
N SER A 105 -2.85 7.14 12.79
CA SER A 105 -3.17 8.37 13.53
C SER A 105 -4.51 8.96 13.08
N LEU A 106 -4.72 9.07 11.76
CA LEU A 106 -6.00 9.50 11.19
C LEU A 106 -7.16 8.63 11.68
N ALA A 107 -6.99 7.30 11.70
CA ALA A 107 -8.01 6.35 12.18
C ALA A 107 -8.42 6.63 13.62
N THR A 108 -7.45 6.94 14.49
CA THR A 108 -7.72 7.25 15.90
C THR A 108 -8.39 8.61 16.11
N SER A 109 -8.24 9.55 15.17
CA SER A 109 -8.91 10.84 15.23
C SER A 109 -10.31 10.84 14.60
N LEU A 110 -10.66 9.80 13.81
CA LEU A 110 -11.93 9.72 13.08
C LEU A 110 -13.17 9.98 13.94
N PRO A 111 -13.34 9.41 15.16
CA PRO A 111 -14.54 9.65 15.95
C PRO A 111 -14.78 11.15 16.20
N ALA A 112 -13.76 11.86 16.68
CA ALA A 112 -13.84 13.29 16.95
C ALA A 112 -14.05 14.12 15.67
N THR A 113 -13.38 13.75 14.56
CA THR A 113 -13.57 14.42 13.25
C THR A 113 -15.01 14.24 12.75
N LEU A 114 -15.59 13.05 12.91
CA LEU A 114 -16.97 12.76 12.50
C LEU A 114 -17.99 13.50 13.39
N GLU A 115 -17.75 13.59 14.69
CA GLU A 115 -18.58 14.37 15.63
C GLU A 115 -18.57 15.87 15.29
N ALA A 116 -17.44 16.40 14.82
CA ALA A 116 -17.32 17.77 14.34
C ALA A 116 -18.01 18.00 12.98
N GLY A 117 -18.41 16.95 12.27
CA GLY A 117 -19.01 17.04 10.93
C GLY A 117 -18.00 17.24 9.79
N ASP A 118 -16.71 17.10 10.07
CA ASP A 118 -15.64 17.29 9.09
C ASP A 118 -15.43 16.03 8.24
N ARG A 119 -14.98 16.23 6.98
CA ARG A 119 -14.61 15.12 6.09
C ARG A 119 -13.10 14.90 6.15
N PRO A 120 -12.61 13.81 6.78
CA PRO A 120 -11.19 13.52 6.83
C PRO A 120 -10.65 13.15 5.43
N PRO A 121 -9.34 13.33 5.18
CA PRO A 121 -8.68 12.93 3.94
C PRO A 121 -8.49 11.40 3.81
N TYR A 122 -9.36 10.59 4.43
CA TYR A 122 -9.22 9.13 4.56
C TYR A 122 -8.94 8.42 3.24
N ALA A 123 -9.78 8.65 2.22
CA ALA A 123 -9.63 7.98 0.94
C ALA A 123 -8.32 8.35 0.23
N ALA A 124 -7.78 9.55 0.46
CA ALA A 124 -6.50 9.96 -0.09
C ALA A 124 -5.33 9.24 0.59
N SER A 125 -5.32 9.22 1.94
CA SER A 125 -4.31 8.50 2.72
C SER A 125 -4.33 7.00 2.40
N ARG A 126 -5.52 6.39 2.33
CA ARG A 126 -5.69 4.98 1.93
C ARG A 126 -5.04 4.68 0.59
N ARG A 127 -5.32 5.49 -0.45
CA ARG A 127 -4.74 5.27 -1.79
C ARG A 127 -3.21 5.32 -1.78
N ARG A 128 -2.65 6.32 -1.08
CA ARG A 128 -1.21 6.53 -0.97
C ARG A 128 -0.51 5.30 -0.39
N ILE A 129 -1.04 4.76 0.70
CA ILE A 129 -0.46 3.60 1.38
C ILE A 129 -0.58 2.34 0.54
N LEU A 130 -1.76 2.09 -0.03
CA LEU A 130 -1.94 0.89 -0.85
C LEU A 130 -1.06 0.93 -2.10
N LEU A 131 -0.82 2.12 -2.66
CA LEU A 131 0.17 2.29 -3.73
C LEU A 131 1.59 2.00 -3.21
N ALA A 132 1.99 2.56 -2.07
CA ALA A 132 3.31 2.33 -1.48
C ALA A 132 3.56 0.84 -1.19
N LEU A 133 2.56 0.12 -0.67
CA LEU A 133 2.62 -1.32 -0.44
C LEU A 133 2.73 -2.10 -1.76
N ALA A 134 1.96 -1.73 -2.79
CA ALA A 134 2.05 -2.36 -4.10
C ALA A 134 3.44 -2.17 -4.76
N VAL A 135 4.06 -1.00 -4.58
CA VAL A 135 5.44 -0.75 -5.05
C VAL A 135 6.44 -1.64 -4.33
N VAL A 136 6.33 -1.75 -3.00
CA VAL A 136 7.19 -2.67 -2.23
C VAL A 136 7.00 -4.11 -2.70
N ASP A 137 5.75 -4.54 -2.93
CA ASP A 137 5.44 -5.87 -3.46
C ASP A 137 6.11 -6.15 -4.80
N ALA A 138 5.94 -5.25 -5.77
CA ALA A 138 6.53 -5.39 -7.09
C ALA A 138 8.07 -5.41 -7.03
N GLN A 139 8.69 -4.59 -6.18
CA GLN A 139 10.14 -4.59 -5.99
C GLN A 139 10.64 -5.93 -5.42
N PHE A 140 9.92 -6.54 -4.48
CA PHE A 140 10.27 -7.85 -3.94
C PHE A 140 10.09 -8.97 -4.96
N GLU A 141 8.99 -8.96 -5.71
CA GLU A 141 8.74 -9.96 -6.75
C GLU A 141 9.78 -9.91 -7.87
N ALA A 142 10.20 -8.70 -8.26
CA ALA A 142 11.28 -8.51 -9.23
C ALA A 142 12.62 -9.09 -8.74
N VAL A 143 12.97 -8.93 -7.46
CA VAL A 143 14.19 -9.52 -6.89
C VAL A 143 14.05 -11.03 -6.67
N ASP A 144 12.84 -11.51 -6.34
CA ASP A 144 12.56 -12.94 -6.15
C ASP A 144 12.76 -13.75 -7.42
N THR A 145 12.40 -13.16 -8.55
CA THR A 145 12.48 -13.79 -9.87
C THR A 145 13.79 -13.49 -10.62
N ALA A 146 14.71 -12.74 -10.02
CA ALA A 146 16.01 -12.42 -10.60
C ALA A 146 16.96 -13.63 -10.58
N ASP A 147 17.82 -13.75 -11.59
CA ASP A 147 18.89 -14.74 -11.61
C ASP A 147 20.02 -14.30 -10.66
N ARG A 148 20.18 -15.05 -9.57
CA ARG A 148 21.16 -14.81 -8.51
C ARG A 148 22.40 -15.69 -8.59
N SER A 149 22.58 -16.45 -9.69
CA SER A 149 23.67 -17.41 -9.87
C SER A 149 25.09 -16.82 -9.78
N ARG A 150 25.22 -15.50 -9.92
CA ARG A 150 26.49 -14.77 -9.83
C ARG A 150 26.82 -14.23 -8.43
N LEU A 151 25.94 -14.43 -7.44
CA LEU A 151 26.16 -13.98 -6.08
C LEU A 151 26.86 -15.07 -5.26
N GLY A 152 27.75 -14.66 -4.35
CA GLY A 152 28.39 -15.57 -3.39
C GLY A 152 27.40 -16.08 -2.34
N GLY A 153 27.70 -17.22 -1.72
CA GLY A 153 26.84 -17.83 -0.70
C GLY A 153 26.53 -16.89 0.47
N ASP A 154 27.54 -16.18 0.97
CA ASP A 154 27.38 -15.24 2.08
C ASP A 154 26.46 -14.06 1.72
N VAL A 155 26.55 -13.56 0.48
CA VAL A 155 25.66 -12.51 -0.04
C VAL A 155 24.22 -13.01 -0.15
N LEU A 156 24.03 -14.27 -0.58
CA LEU A 156 22.70 -14.88 -0.65
C LEU A 156 22.08 -15.06 0.73
N GLU A 157 22.84 -15.53 1.71
CA GLU A 157 22.37 -15.69 3.10
C GLU A 157 21.97 -14.34 3.72
N ALA A 158 22.82 -13.32 3.58
CA ALA A 158 22.54 -11.97 4.05
C ALA A 158 21.32 -11.36 3.33
N PHE A 159 21.17 -11.62 2.03
CA PHE A 159 20.00 -11.21 1.26
C PHE A 159 18.72 -11.88 1.74
N ASP A 160 18.72 -13.19 1.95
CA ASP A 160 17.54 -13.94 2.39
C ASP A 160 17.09 -13.45 3.78
N ALA A 161 18.02 -13.18 4.70
CA ALA A 161 17.72 -12.60 6.00
C ALA A 161 17.07 -11.19 5.90
N PHE A 162 17.60 -10.34 5.02
CA PHE A 162 17.00 -9.03 4.72
C PHE A 162 15.61 -9.17 4.12
N ALA A 163 15.45 -10.03 3.11
CA ALA A 163 14.18 -10.27 2.42
C ALA A 163 13.11 -10.79 3.38
N ASP A 164 13.46 -11.71 4.28
CA ASP A 164 12.59 -12.21 5.34
C ASP A 164 12.13 -11.10 6.30
N ALA A 165 13.06 -10.26 6.76
CA ALA A 165 12.74 -9.14 7.64
C ALA A 165 11.78 -8.16 6.94
N SER A 166 12.04 -7.84 5.68
CA SER A 166 11.23 -6.93 4.87
C SER A 166 9.85 -7.51 4.52
N ALA A 167 9.75 -8.80 4.21
CA ALA A 167 8.47 -9.47 3.98
C ALA A 167 7.60 -9.49 5.25
N ARG A 168 8.23 -9.68 6.42
CA ARG A 168 7.56 -9.56 7.72
C ARG A 168 7.10 -8.12 8.00
N LEU A 169 7.92 -7.12 7.67
CA LEU A 169 7.54 -5.71 7.81
C LEU A 169 6.31 -5.40 6.95
N ARG A 170 6.34 -5.78 5.67
CA ARG A 170 5.19 -5.63 4.76
C ARG A 170 3.91 -6.26 5.32
N THR A 171 4.00 -7.49 5.81
CA THR A 171 2.86 -8.21 6.38
C THR A 171 2.27 -7.43 7.56
N ARG A 172 3.12 -6.86 8.42
CA ARG A 172 2.68 -6.02 9.54
C ARG A 172 2.06 -4.71 9.09
N LEU A 173 2.64 -4.03 8.11
CA LEU A 173 2.08 -2.80 7.55
C LEU A 173 0.69 -3.03 6.95
N SER A 174 0.52 -4.13 6.20
CA SER A 174 -0.78 -4.52 5.65
C SER A 174 -1.80 -4.80 6.76
N ALA A 175 -1.41 -5.51 7.82
CA ALA A 175 -2.28 -5.75 8.96
C ALA A 175 -2.71 -4.46 9.70
N VAL A 176 -1.84 -3.44 9.74
CA VAL A 176 -2.20 -2.12 10.29
C VAL A 176 -3.25 -1.44 9.40
N VAL A 177 -3.10 -1.50 8.07
CA VAL A 177 -4.10 -0.99 7.12
C VAL A 177 -5.44 -1.68 7.32
N ASP A 178 -5.46 -3.01 7.41
CA ASP A 178 -6.68 -3.79 7.66
C ASP A 178 -7.38 -3.37 8.97
N LEU A 179 -6.61 -3.11 10.03
CA LEU A 179 -7.14 -2.60 11.30
C LEU A 179 -7.76 -1.20 11.15
N VAL A 180 -7.11 -0.30 10.40
CA VAL A 180 -7.66 1.04 10.12
C VAL A 180 -8.97 0.95 9.31
N GLU A 181 -9.01 0.08 8.30
CA GLU A 181 -10.21 -0.17 7.51
C GLU A 181 -11.34 -0.78 8.36
N THR A 182 -10.99 -1.63 9.32
CA THR A 182 -11.91 -2.22 10.30
C THR A 182 -12.47 -1.15 11.25
N VAL A 183 -11.62 -0.26 11.79
CA VAL A 183 -12.05 0.92 12.55
C VAL A 183 -13.05 1.76 11.75
N THR A 184 -12.73 2.01 10.48
CA THR A 184 -13.59 2.81 9.60
C THR A 184 -14.97 2.15 9.41
N SER A 185 -15.00 0.84 9.20
CA SER A 185 -16.25 0.07 9.07
C SER A 185 -17.03 -0.02 10.39
N ALA A 186 -16.34 -0.05 11.53
CA ALA A 186 -16.93 0.00 12.86
C ALA A 186 -17.63 1.34 13.13
N LEU A 187 -17.09 2.44 12.61
CA LEU A 187 -17.68 3.77 12.67
C LEU A 187 -18.81 3.99 11.64
N GLY A 188 -19.27 2.94 10.96
CA GLY A 188 -20.34 3.03 9.97
C GLY A 188 -19.93 3.77 8.71
N ARG A 189 -18.65 3.67 8.30
CA ARG A 189 -18.13 4.24 7.06
C ARG A 189 -17.62 3.15 6.14
N CYS A 190 -17.75 3.35 4.83
CA CYS A 190 -17.15 2.46 3.85
C CYS A 190 -15.61 2.55 3.94
N HIS A 191 -14.94 1.43 4.15
CA HIS A 191 -13.47 1.39 4.23
C HIS A 191 -12.75 1.79 2.93
N VAL A 192 -13.46 1.94 1.80
CA VAL A 192 -12.90 2.34 0.51
C VAL A 192 -13.19 3.81 0.18
N CYS A 193 -14.47 4.18 0.07
CA CYS A 193 -14.87 5.52 -0.36
C CYS A 193 -15.17 6.49 0.80
N PHE A 194 -15.22 5.97 2.04
CA PHE A 194 -15.55 6.69 3.27
C PHE A 194 -17.00 7.20 3.36
N GLU A 195 -17.88 6.80 2.45
CA GLU A 195 -19.30 7.16 2.50
C GLU A 195 -20.02 6.45 3.66
N SER A 196 -21.10 7.04 4.16
CA SER A 196 -21.91 6.47 5.25
C SER A 196 -22.42 5.07 4.90
N LEU A 197 -22.41 4.17 5.88
CA LEU A 197 -23.05 2.86 5.81
C LEU A 197 -24.17 2.79 6.84
N GLU A 198 -25.36 2.40 6.41
CA GLU A 198 -26.46 2.11 7.33
C GLU A 198 -26.21 0.78 8.07
N ALA A 199 -26.92 0.56 9.17
CA ALA A 199 -26.67 -0.57 10.06
C ALA A 199 -27.02 -1.93 9.42
N ASP A 200 -28.01 -1.95 8.52
CA ASP A 200 -28.51 -3.12 7.79
C ASP A 200 -27.82 -3.33 6.43
N GLN A 201 -27.04 -2.35 5.97
CA GLN A 201 -26.29 -2.44 4.72
C GLN A 201 -25.08 -3.38 4.86
N SER A 202 -25.10 -4.45 4.07
CA SER A 202 -23.98 -5.38 3.90
C SER A 202 -22.95 -4.90 2.88
N GLN A 203 -23.33 -3.94 2.02
CA GLN A 203 -22.50 -3.34 0.97
C GLN A 203 -22.70 -1.83 0.93
N CYS A 204 -21.66 -1.11 0.49
CA CYS A 204 -21.75 0.33 0.28
C CYS A 204 -22.61 0.65 -0.95
N ALA A 205 -23.58 1.56 -0.84
CA ALA A 205 -24.42 1.96 -1.97
C ALA A 205 -23.65 2.66 -3.11
N GLU A 206 -22.52 3.31 -2.79
CA GLU A 206 -21.76 4.11 -3.75
C GLU A 206 -20.73 3.30 -4.55
N CYS A 207 -20.18 2.25 -3.93
CA CYS A 207 -19.07 1.49 -4.52
C CYS A 207 -19.27 -0.02 -4.48
N GLU A 208 -20.42 -0.50 -3.98
CA GLU A 208 -20.83 -1.90 -3.90
C GLU A 208 -19.86 -2.79 -3.11
N ILE A 209 -18.96 -2.17 -2.34
CA ILE A 209 -17.97 -2.86 -1.52
C ILE A 209 -18.64 -3.46 -0.32
N THR A 210 -18.45 -4.76 -0.11
CA THR A 210 -18.87 -5.45 1.10
C THR A 210 -18.29 -4.78 2.33
N ARG A 211 -19.16 -4.47 3.29
CA ARG A 211 -18.78 -3.95 4.59
C ARG A 211 -17.87 -4.96 5.30
N LEU A 212 -16.79 -4.48 5.93
CA LEU A 212 -15.94 -5.37 6.71
C LEU A 212 -16.71 -5.89 7.93
N ASP A 213 -16.53 -7.17 8.21
CA ASP A 213 -17.09 -7.78 9.39
C ASP A 213 -16.38 -7.24 10.64
N VAL A 214 -17.15 -6.68 11.55
CA VAL A 214 -16.68 -6.12 12.83
C VAL A 214 -17.23 -6.90 14.03
N THR A 215 -17.81 -8.08 13.79
CA THR A 215 -18.51 -8.87 14.81
C THR A 215 -17.60 -9.26 15.96
N GLU A 216 -16.34 -9.62 15.70
CA GLU A 216 -15.36 -9.96 16.75
C GLU A 216 -15.06 -8.79 17.71
N TRP A 217 -15.30 -7.55 17.26
CA TRP A 217 -15.04 -6.34 18.02
C TRP A 217 -16.24 -5.89 18.85
N ARG A 218 -17.40 -6.55 18.71
CA ARG A 218 -18.59 -6.24 19.50
C ARG A 218 -18.49 -6.80 20.92
N ASP A 219 -19.04 -6.06 21.86
CA ASP A 219 -19.28 -6.54 23.23
C ASP A 219 -20.56 -7.39 23.30
N ALA A 220 -20.89 -7.88 24.50
CA ALA A 220 -22.10 -8.67 24.73
C ALA A 220 -23.41 -7.91 24.44
N ASN A 221 -23.38 -6.58 24.37
CA ASN A 221 -24.52 -5.73 24.04
C ASN A 221 -24.62 -5.42 22.54
N GLY A 222 -23.68 -5.93 21.73
CA GLY A 222 -23.61 -5.66 20.29
C GLY A 222 -22.93 -4.34 19.92
N THR A 223 -22.39 -3.61 20.89
CA THR A 223 -21.67 -2.34 20.68
C THR A 223 -20.22 -2.62 20.27
N VAL A 224 -19.73 -1.95 19.23
CA VAL A 224 -18.34 -2.13 18.80
C VAL A 224 -17.38 -1.47 19.79
N ARG A 225 -16.40 -2.24 20.29
CA ARG A 225 -15.36 -1.79 21.22
C ARG A 225 -14.24 -1.09 20.47
N VAL A 226 -14.46 0.15 20.04
CA VAL A 226 -13.49 0.95 19.28
C VAL A 226 -12.17 1.14 20.06
N ASP A 227 -12.21 1.28 21.39
CA ASP A 227 -11.00 1.38 22.21
C ASP A 227 -10.11 0.13 22.13
N ALA A 228 -10.72 -1.05 21.99
CA ALA A 228 -9.99 -2.31 21.81
C ALA A 228 -9.33 -2.40 20.43
N LEU A 229 -9.98 -1.85 19.39
CA LEU A 229 -9.40 -1.68 18.06
C LEU A 229 -8.19 -0.75 18.10
N PHE A 230 -8.33 0.43 18.72
CA PHE A 230 -7.23 1.39 18.88
C PHE A 230 -6.05 0.81 19.66
N SER A 231 -6.32 0.09 20.74
CA SER A 231 -5.28 -0.61 21.51
C SER A 231 -4.57 -1.69 20.68
N THR A 232 -5.27 -2.34 19.75
CA THR A 232 -4.68 -3.34 18.85
C THR A 232 -3.88 -2.70 17.72
N LEU A 233 -4.37 -1.58 17.20
CA LEU A 233 -3.68 -0.74 16.22
C LEU A 233 -2.34 -0.26 16.78
N ASN A 234 -2.33 0.33 17.99
CA ASN A 234 -1.11 0.83 18.64
C ASN A 234 -0.09 -0.29 18.89
N ARG A 235 -0.52 -1.45 19.42
CA ARG A 235 0.37 -2.62 19.58
C ARG A 235 0.93 -3.12 18.25
N SER A 236 0.18 -2.98 17.15
CA SER A 236 0.64 -3.38 15.82
C SER A 236 1.66 -2.39 15.27
N LEU A 237 1.50 -1.08 15.52
CA LEU A 237 2.51 -0.06 15.20
C LEU A 237 3.81 -0.29 15.97
N GLU A 238 3.75 -0.56 17.28
CA GLU A 238 4.93 -0.86 18.10
C GLU A 238 5.73 -2.06 17.54
N ARG A 239 5.03 -3.15 17.20
CA ARG A 239 5.65 -4.33 16.58
C ARG A 239 6.21 -4.05 15.18
N THR A 240 5.57 -3.15 14.45
CA THR A 240 6.04 -2.69 13.13
C THR A 240 7.36 -1.95 13.30
N SER A 241 7.45 -1.02 14.26
CA SER A 241 8.69 -0.29 14.59
C SER A 241 9.86 -1.24 14.87
N ALA A 242 9.66 -2.24 15.75
CA ALA A 242 10.68 -3.23 16.05
C ALA A 242 11.09 -4.10 14.84
N THR A 243 10.24 -4.19 13.81
CA THR A 243 10.57 -4.91 12.56
C THR A 243 11.33 -4.00 11.60
N THR A 244 11.03 -2.70 11.56
CA THR A 244 11.78 -1.71 10.78
C THR A 244 13.24 -1.65 11.21
N GLU A 245 13.51 -1.75 12.52
CA GLU A 245 14.88 -1.89 13.05
C GLU A 245 15.59 -3.10 12.45
N ARG A 246 14.97 -4.29 12.47
CA ARG A 246 15.56 -5.50 11.88
C ARG A 246 15.81 -5.41 10.37
N VAL A 247 14.93 -4.73 9.63
CA VAL A 247 15.13 -4.47 8.20
C VAL A 247 16.36 -3.59 7.99
N THR A 248 16.53 -2.57 8.84
CA THR A 248 17.68 -1.65 8.78
C THR A 248 18.99 -2.38 9.13
N ASP A 249 18.97 -3.22 10.16
CA ASP A 249 20.12 -4.05 10.54
C ASP A 249 20.49 -5.04 9.43
N GLY A 250 19.50 -5.72 8.84
CA GLY A 250 19.71 -6.64 7.72
C GLY A 250 20.25 -5.94 6.47
N ALA A 251 19.75 -4.75 6.15
CA ALA A 251 20.25 -3.96 5.03
C ALA A 251 21.72 -3.52 5.26
N THR A 252 22.08 -3.18 6.50
CA THR A 252 23.45 -2.83 6.88
C THR A 252 24.39 -4.03 6.74
N ALA A 253 24.03 -5.19 7.32
CA ALA A 253 24.83 -6.41 7.23
C ALA A 253 25.05 -6.85 5.78
N LEU A 254 24.03 -6.74 4.93
CA LEU A 254 24.12 -7.06 3.51
C LEU A 254 25.00 -6.06 2.75
N ALA A 255 24.92 -4.77 3.08
CA ALA A 255 25.80 -3.75 2.51
C ALA A 255 27.27 -3.97 2.87
N GLU A 256 27.56 -4.37 4.10
CA GLU A 256 28.91 -4.74 4.55
C GLU A 256 29.41 -5.96 3.77
N THR A 257 28.59 -7.01 3.65
CA THR A 257 28.92 -8.22 2.87
C THR A 257 29.17 -7.95 1.39
N LEU A 258 28.50 -6.96 0.80
CA LEU A 258 28.71 -6.55 -0.59
C LEU A 258 29.96 -5.68 -0.81
N ALA A 259 30.52 -5.12 0.26
CA ALA A 259 31.70 -4.26 0.22
C ALA A 259 33.03 -5.04 0.38
N ASP A 260 32.96 -6.25 0.92
CA ASP A 260 34.07 -7.20 1.10
C ASP A 260 34.35 -8.03 -0.18
#